data_AF-A0A418Y4Y4-F1
#
_entry.id   AF-A0A418Y4Y4-F1
#
_cell.length_a   1.000
_cell.length_b   1.000
_cell.length_c   1.000
_cell.angle_alpha   90.00
_cell.angle_beta   90.00
_cell.angle_gamma   90.00
#
_symmetry.space_group_name_H-M   'P 1'
#
loop_
_entity.id
_entity.type
_entity.pdbx_description
1 polymer ?
#
loop_
_entity_poly.entity_id
_entity_poly.type
_entity_poly.pdbx_seq_one_letter_code
_entity_poly.pdbx_strand_id
1 'polypeptide(L)' 'KALARKTGARGLRSILEHALLDVMYDLPNQQNVVKVVIDENTITNGAKPLLIYSETPKVSGEN' A
#
# COMPACT_ATOMS: atom_id res chain seq x y z
N LYS A 1 2.84 6.75 16.80
CA LYS A 1 2.36 8.04 16.24
C LYS A 1 1.02 8.53 16.84
N ALA A 2 -0.08 7.74 16.86
CA ALA A 2 -1.38 8.22 17.39
C ALA A 2 -1.42 8.45 18.90
N LEU A 3 -0.79 7.56 19.69
CA LEU A 3 -0.70 7.69 21.14
C LEU A 3 0.07 8.94 21.54
N ALA A 4 1.19 9.21 20.87
CA ALA A 4 2.00 10.42 21.07
C ALA A 4 1.22 11.72 20.74
N ARG A 5 0.27 11.66 19.80
CA ARG A 5 -0.59 12.79 19.42
C ARG A 5 -1.84 12.94 20.30
N LYS A 6 -2.05 12.08 21.31
CA LYS A 6 -3.24 12.06 22.19
C LYS A 6 -4.58 11.98 21.43
N THR A 7 -4.57 11.53 20.18
CA THR A 7 -5.75 11.47 19.30
C THR A 7 -6.55 10.18 19.43
N GLY A 8 -6.06 9.21 20.22
CA GLY A 8 -6.68 7.89 20.39
C GLY A 8 -6.88 7.14 19.06
N ALA A 9 -7.92 6.31 18.98
CA ALA A 9 -8.23 5.50 17.80
C ALA A 9 -8.49 6.33 16.52
N ARG A 10 -8.99 7.56 16.67
CA ARG A 10 -9.20 8.48 15.52
C ARG A 10 -7.89 8.83 14.82
N GLY A 11 -6.80 8.94 15.58
CA GLY A 11 -5.47 9.18 15.03
C GLY A 11 -4.91 8.02 14.21
N LEU A 12 -5.35 6.78 14.49
CA LEU A 12 -4.90 5.60 13.74
C LEU A 12 -5.37 5.66 12.30
N ARG A 13 -6.64 6.03 12.07
CA ARG A 13 -7.20 6.19 10.73
C ARG A 13 -6.40 7.21 9.91
N SER A 14 -6.12 8.38 10.48
CA SER A 14 -5.36 9.43 9.80
C SER A 14 -3.92 9.02 9.44
N ILE A 15 -3.27 8.23 10.30
CA ILE A 15 -1.93 7.68 10.02
C ILE A 15 -1.98 6.68 8.89
N LEU A 16 -2.98 5.80 8.89
CA LEU A 16 -3.16 4.80 7.85
C LEU A 16 -3.50 5.46 6.50
N GLU A 17 -4.42 6.42 6.49
CA GLU A 17 -4.79 7.17 5.28
C GLU A 17 -3.58 7.89 4.66
N HIS A 18 -2.74 8.54 5.47
CA HIS A 18 -1.51 9.17 4.97
C HIS A 18 -0.52 8.14 4.39
N ALA A 19 -0.31 7.02 5.09
CA ALA A 19 0.65 6.02 4.65
C ALA A 19 0.20 5.26 3.38
N LEU A 20 -1.11 5.19 3.15
CA LEU A 20 -1.69 4.46 2.02
C LEU A 20 -2.07 5.35 0.84
N LEU A 21 -2.01 6.68 0.95
CA LEU A 21 -2.50 7.59 -0.10
C LEU A 21 -1.88 7.30 -1.46
N ASP A 22 -0.56 7.23 -1.52
CA ASP A 22 0.19 7.01 -2.76
C ASP A 22 -0.13 5.63 -3.35
N VAL A 23 -0.11 4.57 -2.52
CA VAL A 23 -0.38 3.22 -3.02
C VAL A 23 -1.83 3.08 -3.49
N MET A 24 -2.80 3.71 -2.83
CA MET A 24 -4.21 3.68 -3.26
C MET A 24 -4.43 4.41 -4.58
N TYR A 25 -3.63 5.45 -4.86
CA TYR A 25 -3.67 6.16 -6.12
C TYR A 25 -3.05 5.35 -7.27
N ASP A 26 -1.91 4.70 -7.01
CA ASP A 26 -1.18 3.96 -8.03
C ASP A 26 -1.80 2.58 -8.31
N LEU A 27 -2.29 1.89 -7.27
CA LEU A 27 -2.74 0.50 -7.32
C LEU A 27 -3.83 0.22 -8.39
N PRO A 28 -4.84 1.08 -8.62
CA PRO A 28 -5.82 0.87 -9.68
C PRO A 28 -5.20 0.75 -11.09
N ASN A 29 -4.03 1.35 -11.32
CA ASN A 29 -3.33 1.31 -12.60
C ASN A 29 -2.30 0.17 -12.68
N GLN A 30 -2.04 -0.52 -11.57
CA GLN A 30 -1.08 -1.63 -11.51
C GLN A 30 -1.77 -2.95 -11.90
N GLN A 31 -1.23 -3.65 -12.90
CA GLN A 31 -1.73 -4.95 -13.30
C GLN A 31 -1.09 -6.07 -12.47
N ASN A 32 -1.85 -7.13 -12.21
CA ASN A 32 -1.40 -8.36 -11.55
C ASN A 32 -0.91 -8.20 -10.10
N VAL A 33 -1.19 -7.09 -9.40
CA VAL A 33 -0.88 -6.99 -7.96
C VAL A 33 -1.85 -7.88 -7.18
N VAL A 34 -1.33 -8.81 -6.39
CA VAL A 34 -2.12 -9.73 -5.56
C VAL A 34 -1.97 -9.51 -4.07
N LYS A 35 -0.91 -8.80 -3.64
CA LYS A 35 -0.68 -8.47 -2.23
C LYS A 35 0.14 -7.20 -2.10
N VAL A 36 -0.23 -6.37 -1.13
CA VAL A 36 0.52 -5.19 -0.68
C VAL A 36 0.99 -5.46 0.74
N VAL A 37 2.28 -5.34 1.01
CA VAL A 37 2.87 -5.52 2.35
C VAL A 37 3.33 -4.18 2.89
N ILE A 38 2.78 -3.80 4.04
CA ILE A 38 3.11 -2.58 4.79
C ILE A 38 3.96 -2.98 5.98
N ASP A 39 5.18 -2.45 6.09
CA ASP A 39 6.06 -2.67 7.22
C ASP A 39 6.20 -1.40 8.09
N GLU A 40 7.01 -1.50 9.15
CA GLU A 40 7.29 -0.37 10.03
C GLU A 40 7.95 0.80 9.28
N ASN A 41 8.81 0.52 8.30
CA ASN A 41 9.53 1.53 7.54
C ASN A 41 8.59 2.36 6.65
N THR A 42 7.56 1.74 6.08
CA THR A 42 6.47 2.44 5.39
C THR A 42 5.79 3.45 6.32
N ILE A 43 5.50 3.07 7.56
CA ILE A 43 4.78 3.94 8.51
C ILE A 43 5.68 5.01 9.13
N THR A 44 6.93 4.67 9.46
CA THR A 44 7.84 5.54 10.21
C THR A 44 8.53 6.54 9.29
N ASN A 45 9.09 6.07 8.18
CA ASN A 45 9.97 6.82 7.28
C ASN A 45 9.36 7.10 5.91
N GLY A 46 8.13 6.63 5.63
CA GLY A 46 7.45 6.87 4.35
C GLY A 46 8.04 6.06 3.19
N ALA A 47 8.69 4.92 3.48
CA ALA A 47 9.16 4.02 2.44
C ALA A 47 7.99 3.46 1.62
N LYS A 48 8.20 3.23 0.32
CA LYS A 48 7.15 2.62 -0.52
C LYS A 48 6.84 1.19 -0.04
N PRO A 49 5.55 0.79 -0.03
CA PRO A 49 5.17 -0.55 0.34
C PRO A 49 5.63 -1.58 -0.70
N LEU A 50 5.79 -2.83 -0.28
CA LEU A 50 6.16 -3.93 -1.18
C LEU A 50 4.91 -4.45 -1.90
N LEU A 51 4.96 -4.43 -3.23
CA LEU A 51 3.93 -5.00 -4.09
C LEU A 51 4.35 -6.41 -4.55
N ILE A 52 3.48 -7.38 -4.34
CA ILE A 52 3.66 -8.76 -4.80
C ILE A 52 2.70 -8.97 -5.97
N TYR A 53 3.28 -9.39 -7.09
CA TYR A 53 2.57 -9.63 -8.34
C TYR A 53 2.35 -11.13 -8.55
N SER A 54 1.21 -11.53 -9.10
CA SER A 54 1.05 -12.89 -9.63
C SER A 54 1.74 -13.01 -10.98
N GLU A 55 2.35 -14.17 -11.21
CA GLU A 55 2.65 -14.62 -12.57
C GLU A 55 1.32 -15.04 -13.22
N THR A 56 0.63 -14.10 -13.87
CA THR A 56 -0.45 -14.45 -14.78
C THR A 56 0.20 -14.77 -16.14
N PRO A 57 -0.11 -15.90 -16.80
CA PRO A 57 0.51 -16.25 -18.07
C PRO A 57 0.33 -15.10 -19.05
N LYS A 58 1.39 -14.72 -19.77
CA LYS A 58 1.21 -13.95 -21.01
C LYS A 58 0.18 -14.73 -21.83
N VAL A 59 -1.03 -14.19 -21.98
CA VAL A 59 -1.91 -14.62 -23.07
C VAL A 59 -1.21 -14.12 -24.32
N SER A 60 -0.31 -14.95 -24.85
CA SER A 60 0.20 -14.82 -26.20
C SER A 60 -1.02 -14.85 -27.10
N GLY A 61 -1.38 -13.69 -27.64
CA GLY A 61 -2.27 -13.64 -28.78
C GLY A 61 -1.64 -14.46 -29.89
N GLU A 62 -2.36 -15.47 -30.35
CA GLU A 62 -2.16 -16.03 -31.68
C GLU A 62 -3.44 -15.72 -32.46
N ASN A 63 -3.22 -15.09 -33.61
CA ASN A 63 -4.22 -14.69 -34.59
C ASN A 63 -4.97 -15.88 -35.19
#